data_AF-A0A661ZQH7-F1
#
_entry.id   AF-A0A661ZQH7-F1
#
_cell.length_a   1.000
_cell.length_b   1.000
_cell.length_c   1.000
_cell.angle_alpha   90.00
_cell.angle_beta   90.00
_cell.angle_gamma   90.00
#
_symmetry.space_group_name_H-M   'P 1'
#
loop_
_entity.id
_entity.type
_entity.pdbx_description
1 polymer ?
#
loop_
_entity_poly.entity_id
_entity_poly.type
_entity_poly.pdbx_seq_one_letter_code
_entity_poly.pdbx_strand_id
1 'polypeptide(L)'
;MKNVALVLSGGGARGIAHIGVIEELEKQGFEIKSISGTSMGALVGGVYAVGKMQEYKNWIYTLDKFDVFKLVDFNVGIQGLIKGDRVFNKMKEFISDRNIEDLEIFYTAVAADIINNKEVVFTEGSVYNAVRASVAIPTVFTPVKTDE
;
A
#
# COMPACT_ATOMS: atom_id res chain seq x y z
N MET A 1 17.40 2.58 -21.97
CA MET A 1 16.14 2.45 -21.20
C MET A 1 15.64 3.84 -20.84
N LYS A 2 14.32 4.05 -20.78
CA LYS A 2 13.74 5.34 -20.40
C LYS A 2 13.37 5.29 -18.93
N ASN A 3 13.94 6.18 -18.12
CA ASN A 3 13.65 6.24 -16.69
C ASN A 3 12.35 6.99 -16.44
N VAL A 4 11.53 6.52 -15.51
CA VAL A 4 10.29 7.18 -15.10
C VAL A 4 10.15 7.26 -13.58
N ALA A 5 9.51 8.34 -13.14
CA ALA A 5 8.95 8.47 -11.81
C ALA A 5 7.46 8.15 -11.88
N LEU A 6 6.98 7.25 -11.03
CA LEU A 6 5.61 6.78 -11.04
C LEU A 6 4.84 7.37 -9.85
N VAL A 7 3.66 7.93 -10.12
CA VAL A 7 2.77 8.47 -9.07
C VAL A 7 1.48 7.65 -9.07
N LEU A 8 1.18 7.00 -7.95
CA LEU A 8 0.07 6.06 -7.80
C LEU A 8 -0.98 6.62 -6.85
N SER A 9 -2.15 6.96 -7.40
CA SER A 9 -3.26 7.51 -6.62
C SER A 9 -3.85 6.50 -5.62
N GLY A 10 -4.57 7.03 -4.63
CA GLY A 10 -5.53 6.23 -3.85
C GLY A 10 -6.70 5.72 -4.69
N GLY A 11 -7.53 4.84 -4.11
CA GLY A 11 -8.70 4.32 -4.83
C GLY A 11 -9.35 3.03 -4.31
N GLY A 12 -8.93 2.52 -3.14
CA GLY A 12 -9.43 1.25 -2.61
C GLY A 12 -9.21 0.11 -3.60
N ALA A 13 -10.20 -0.77 -3.78
CA ALA A 13 -10.12 -1.92 -4.68
C ALA A 13 -9.73 -1.56 -6.13
N ARG A 14 -10.04 -0.35 -6.61
CA ARG A 14 -9.66 0.11 -7.96
C ARG A 14 -8.15 0.22 -8.15
N GLY A 15 -7.39 0.42 -7.08
CA GLY A 15 -5.93 0.55 -7.16
C GLY A 15 -5.22 -0.76 -7.52
N ILE A 16 -5.91 -1.91 -7.58
CA ILE A 16 -5.36 -3.15 -8.18
C ILE A 16 -4.95 -2.90 -9.64
N ALA A 17 -5.60 -1.95 -10.33
CA ALA A 17 -5.23 -1.56 -11.70
C ALA A 17 -3.78 -1.07 -11.82
N HIS A 18 -3.19 -0.54 -10.73
CA HIS A 18 -1.79 -0.10 -10.72
C HIS A 18 -0.80 -1.24 -11.02
N ILE A 19 -1.15 -2.49 -10.71
CA ILE A 19 -0.34 -3.67 -11.08
C ILE A 19 -0.20 -3.74 -12.60
N GLY A 20 -1.31 -3.64 -13.33
CA GLY A 20 -1.29 -3.69 -14.80
C GLY A 20 -0.56 -2.51 -15.44
N VAL A 21 -0.63 -1.32 -14.81
CA VAL A 21 0.13 -0.14 -15.26
C VAL A 21 1.63 -0.38 -15.15
N ILE A 22 2.09 -0.91 -14.01
CA ILE A 22 3.50 -1.24 -13.79
C ILE A 22 3.98 -2.27 -14.81
N GLU A 23 3.23 -3.37 -15.00
CA GLU A 23 3.60 -4.44 -15.93
C GLU A 23 3.70 -3.94 -17.39
N GLU A 24 2.78 -3.09 -17.82
CA GLU A 24 2.84 -2.55 -19.18
C GLU A 24 3.99 -1.53 -19.34
N LEU A 25 4.32 -0.74 -18.31
CA LEU A 25 5.49 0.14 -18.34
C LEU A 25 6.80 -0.66 -18.50
N GLU A 26 6.99 -1.72 -17.71
CA GLU A 26 8.18 -2.58 -17.79
C GLU A 26 8.28 -3.25 -19.17
N LYS A 27 7.15 -3.78 -19.68
CA LYS A 27 7.08 -4.41 -21.00
C LYS A 27 7.43 -3.45 -22.14
N GLN A 28 7.10 -2.17 -21.99
CA GLN A 28 7.47 -1.10 -22.94
C GLN A 28 8.94 -0.64 -22.77
N GLY A 29 9.70 -1.24 -21.84
CA GLY A 29 11.11 -0.94 -21.61
C GLY A 29 11.37 0.32 -20.77
N PHE A 30 10.37 0.76 -20.00
CA PHE A 30 10.57 1.80 -18.99
C PHE A 30 11.17 1.22 -17.72
N GLU A 31 12.09 1.96 -17.12
CA GLU A 31 12.70 1.64 -15.84
C GLU A 31 12.13 2.58 -14.76
N ILE A 32 11.39 2.04 -13.80
CA ILE A 32 10.78 2.82 -12.72
C ILE A 32 11.86 3.09 -11.66
N LYS A 33 12.29 4.35 -11.55
CA LYS A 33 13.34 4.76 -10.61
C LYS A 33 12.81 5.28 -9.29
N SER A 34 11.56 5.74 -9.26
CA SER A 34 10.92 6.23 -8.06
C SER A 34 9.41 6.04 -8.10
N ILE A 35 8.80 5.87 -6.92
CA ILE A 35 7.37 5.71 -6.72
C ILE A 35 6.91 6.60 -5.57
N SER A 36 5.83 7.36 -5.79
CA SER A 36 5.07 8.01 -4.73
C SER A 36 3.63 7.50 -4.75
N GLY A 37 3.10 7.09 -3.60
CA GLY A 37 1.80 6.44 -3.51
C GLY A 37 0.95 6.91 -2.33
N THR A 38 -0.37 6.86 -2.51
CA THR A 38 -1.35 7.07 -1.43
C THR A 38 -2.32 5.91 -1.35
N SER A 39 -2.65 5.43 -0.15
CA SER A 39 -3.59 4.33 0.08
C SER A 39 -3.23 3.09 -0.77
N MET A 40 -4.11 2.62 -1.64
CA MET A 40 -3.81 1.46 -2.51
C MET A 40 -2.60 1.70 -3.43
N GLY A 41 -2.34 2.95 -3.84
CA GLY A 41 -1.12 3.29 -4.56
C GLY A 41 0.14 3.13 -3.72
N ALA A 42 0.08 3.46 -2.42
CA ALA A 42 1.18 3.21 -1.49
C ALA A 42 1.40 1.69 -1.30
N LEU A 43 0.33 0.90 -1.16
CA LEU A 43 0.41 -0.56 -1.04
C LEU A 43 1.02 -1.20 -2.29
N VAL A 44 0.45 -0.96 -3.47
CA VAL A 44 0.94 -1.57 -4.72
C VAL A 44 2.36 -1.09 -5.03
N GLY A 45 2.64 0.20 -4.84
CA GLY A 45 3.97 0.77 -5.01
C GLY A 45 4.99 0.20 -4.04
N GLY A 46 4.62 -0.01 -2.78
CA GLY A 46 5.49 -0.58 -1.75
C GLY A 46 5.81 -2.04 -2.05
N VAL A 47 4.79 -2.83 -2.43
CA VAL A 47 4.96 -4.23 -2.86
C VAL A 47 5.90 -4.34 -4.07
N TYR A 48 5.76 -3.42 -5.03
CA TYR A 48 6.67 -3.35 -6.17
C TYR A 48 8.10 -3.04 -5.73
N ALA A 49 8.29 -1.99 -4.92
CA ALA A 49 9.60 -1.53 -4.49
C ALA A 49 10.37 -2.57 -3.65
N VAL A 50 9.67 -3.46 -2.93
CA VAL A 50 10.29 -4.58 -2.19
C VAL A 50 10.48 -5.85 -3.05
N GLY A 51 10.13 -5.83 -4.34
CA GLY A 51 10.31 -6.94 -5.27
C GLY A 51 9.29 -8.08 -5.13
N LYS A 52 8.10 -7.80 -4.57
CA LYS A 52 7.07 -8.82 -4.24
C LYS A 52 5.85 -8.81 -5.15
N MET A 53 5.90 -8.07 -6.26
CA MET A 53 4.76 -7.87 -7.16
C MET A 53 4.14 -9.18 -7.67
N GLN A 54 4.95 -10.14 -8.10
CA GLN A 54 4.43 -11.38 -8.67
C GLN A 54 3.70 -12.24 -7.63
N GLU A 55 4.22 -12.31 -6.40
CA GLU A 55 3.59 -13.03 -5.28
C GLU A 55 2.24 -12.39 -4.93
N TYR A 56 2.22 -11.05 -4.86
CA TYR A 56 1.02 -10.28 -4.55
C TYR A 56 -0.06 -10.42 -5.63
N LYS A 57 0.33 -10.33 -6.91
CA LYS A 57 -0.56 -10.53 -8.07
C LYS A 57 -1.17 -11.94 -8.07
N ASN A 58 -0.35 -12.96 -7.85
CA ASN A 58 -0.83 -14.35 -7.79
C ASN A 58 -1.86 -14.52 -6.67
N TRP A 59 -1.62 -13.94 -5.50
CA TRP A 59 -2.58 -13.96 -4.40
C TRP A 59 -3.89 -13.25 -4.77
N ILE A 60 -3.83 -12.05 -5.36
CA ILE A 60 -5.05 -11.32 -5.79
C ILE A 60 -5.91 -12.16 -6.73
N TYR A 61 -5.30 -12.90 -7.66
CA TYR A 61 -6.04 -13.77 -8.60
C TYR A 61 -6.72 -14.98 -7.95
N THR A 62 -6.32 -15.34 -6.73
CA THR A 62 -6.98 -16.43 -5.99
C THR A 62 -8.16 -15.95 -5.13
N LEU A 63 -8.32 -14.64 -4.94
CA LEU A 63 -9.35 -14.09 -4.06
C LEU A 63 -10.75 -14.21 -4.67
N ASP A 64 -11.64 -14.89 -3.95
CA ASP A 64 -13.07 -14.81 -4.21
C ASP A 64 -13.79 -13.83 -3.27
N LYS A 65 -15.11 -13.67 -3.46
CA LYS A 65 -15.92 -12.77 -2.62
C LYS A 65 -15.93 -13.17 -1.14
N PHE A 66 -15.85 -14.46 -0.86
CA PHE A 66 -15.87 -15.00 0.49
C PHE A 66 -14.52 -14.78 1.20
N ASP A 67 -13.41 -14.90 0.49
CA ASP A 67 -12.07 -14.57 0.99
C ASP A 67 -11.94 -13.08 1.29
N VAL A 68 -12.43 -12.22 0.39
CA VAL A 68 -12.50 -10.77 0.63
C VAL A 68 -13.33 -10.46 1.87
N PHE A 69 -14.50 -11.11 2.04
CA PHE A 69 -15.33 -10.95 3.22
C PHE A 69 -14.61 -11.40 4.51
N LYS A 70 -13.88 -12.52 4.48
CA LYS A 70 -13.10 -13.00 5.64
C LYS A 70 -11.97 -12.06 6.03
N LEU A 71 -11.35 -11.39 5.06
CA LEU A 71 -10.27 -10.43 5.30
C LEU A 71 -10.81 -9.16 5.97
N VAL A 72 -11.99 -8.71 5.55
CA VAL A 72 -12.65 -7.52 6.13
C VAL A 72 -13.30 -7.91 7.46
N ASP A 73 -12.55 -7.75 8.55
CA ASP A 73 -13.03 -7.98 9.93
C ASP A 73 -14.12 -6.98 10.33
N PHE A 74 -15.38 -7.23 9.94
CA PHE A 74 -16.53 -6.46 10.41
C PHE A 74 -16.74 -6.71 11.91
N ASN A 75 -16.20 -5.83 12.75
CA ASN A 75 -16.52 -5.84 14.18
C ASN A 75 -17.78 -5.00 14.43
N VAL A 76 -18.68 -5.48 15.29
CA VAL A 76 -20.01 -4.87 15.53
C VAL A 76 -19.93 -3.70 16.53
N GLY A 77 -18.72 -3.33 16.99
CA GLY A 77 -18.48 -2.24 17.94
C GLY A 77 -18.03 -0.95 17.24
N ILE A 78 -18.77 0.13 17.48
CA ILE A 78 -18.69 1.45 16.82
C ILE A 78 -19.00 1.36 15.32
N GLN A 79 -20.22 1.77 14.97
CA GLN A 79 -20.80 1.71 13.63
C GLN A 79 -19.82 2.28 12.56
N GLY A 80 -19.22 1.39 11.75
CA GLY A 80 -18.39 1.76 10.59
C GLY A 80 -16.92 1.32 10.63
N LEU A 81 -16.31 1.06 11.80
CA LEU A 81 -14.85 0.84 11.90
C LEU A 81 -14.43 -0.65 11.81
N ILE A 82 -13.54 -0.95 10.87
CA ILE A 82 -12.88 -2.27 10.71
C ILE A 82 -11.51 -2.21 11.38
N LYS A 83 -11.26 -3.10 12.35
CA LYS A 83 -9.94 -3.21 12.98
C LYS A 83 -8.87 -3.60 11.94
N GLY A 84 -9.25 -4.45 10.99
CA GLY A 84 -8.46 -4.77 9.81
C GLY A 84 -7.28 -5.70 10.09
N ASP A 85 -7.21 -6.32 11.27
CA ASP A 85 -6.09 -7.17 11.67
C ASP A 85 -5.80 -8.24 10.62
N ARG A 86 -6.82 -8.91 10.06
CA ARG A 86 -6.61 -9.91 9.00
C ARG A 86 -6.08 -9.31 7.71
N VAL A 87 -6.60 -8.17 7.26
CA VAL A 87 -6.08 -7.45 6.09
C VAL A 87 -4.62 -7.09 6.30
N PHE A 88 -4.28 -6.49 7.45
CA PHE A 88 -2.94 -6.00 7.72
C PHE A 88 -1.93 -7.12 7.94
N ASN A 89 -2.33 -8.20 8.61
CA ASN A 89 -1.51 -9.40 8.72
C ASN A 89 -1.22 -10.00 7.33
N LYS A 90 -2.21 -10.01 6.43
CA LYS A 90 -2.02 -10.47 5.06
C LYS A 90 -1.12 -9.53 4.26
N MET A 91 -1.28 -8.21 4.42
CA MET A 91 -0.40 -7.22 3.80
C MET A 91 1.07 -7.37 4.22
N LYS A 92 1.32 -7.72 5.49
CA LYS A 92 2.66 -7.93 6.04
C LYS A 92 3.42 -9.08 5.35
N GLU A 93 2.72 -10.03 4.72
CA GLU A 93 3.35 -11.08 3.93
C GLU A 93 3.99 -10.55 2.63
N PHE A 94 3.46 -9.46 2.06
CA PHE A 94 3.91 -8.89 0.78
C PHE A 94 4.76 -7.64 0.97
N ILE A 95 4.49 -6.87 2.02
CA ILE A 95 5.30 -5.72 2.41
C ILE A 95 6.18 -6.17 3.57
N SER A 96 7.40 -6.59 3.24
CA SER A 96 8.41 -6.96 4.23
C SER A 96 8.75 -5.79 5.14
N ASP A 97 9.28 -6.10 6.33
CA ASP A 97 9.83 -5.10 7.26
C ASP A 97 11.24 -4.65 6.81
N ARG A 98 11.33 -4.17 5.57
CA ARG A 98 12.48 -3.40 5.09
C ARG A 98 12.23 -1.93 5.38
N ASN A 99 13.31 -1.18 5.54
CA ASN A 99 13.21 0.25 5.60
C ASN A 99 13.16 0.86 4.20
N ILE A 100 12.49 2.01 4.05
CA ILE A 100 12.29 2.70 2.78
C ILE A 100 13.64 3.13 2.17
N GLU A 101 14.56 3.60 3.00
CA GLU A 101 15.89 4.07 2.60
C GLU A 101 16.81 2.95 2.09
N ASP A 102 16.48 1.68 2.38
CA ASP A 102 17.24 0.50 1.93
C ASP A 102 16.74 -0.06 0.60
N LEU A 103 15.71 0.54 -0.01
CA LEU A 103 15.12 0.06 -1.26
C LEU A 103 15.93 0.51 -2.48
N GLU A 104 15.97 -0.34 -3.51
CA GLU A 104 16.63 0.00 -4.80
C GLU A 104 15.87 1.09 -5.57
N ILE A 105 14.56 1.22 -5.31
CA ILE A 105 13.66 2.19 -5.91
C ILE A 105 13.28 3.21 -4.85
N PHE A 106 13.46 4.49 -5.13
CA PHE A 106 13.03 5.56 -4.22
C PHE A 106 11.53 5.47 -4.01
N TYR A 107 11.09 5.21 -2.79
CA TYR A 107 9.69 5.00 -2.46
C TYR A 107 9.19 6.06 -1.50
N THR A 108 7.93 6.44 -1.66
CA THR A 108 7.24 7.34 -0.74
C THR A 108 5.80 6.88 -0.54
N ALA A 109 5.39 6.80 0.73
CA ALA A 109 3.99 6.67 1.09
C ALA A 109 3.47 7.99 1.66
N VAL A 110 2.29 8.41 1.24
CA VAL A 110 1.63 9.63 1.76
C VAL A 110 0.48 9.23 2.67
N ALA A 111 0.43 9.79 3.88
CA ALA A 111 -0.68 9.65 4.82
C ALA A 111 -1.14 11.03 5.33
N ALA A 112 -2.17 11.01 6.19
CA ALA A 112 -2.69 12.20 6.83
C ALA A 112 -2.55 12.09 8.35
N ASP A 113 -1.94 13.10 8.96
CA ASP A 113 -1.97 13.31 10.41
C ASP A 113 -3.26 14.05 10.75
N ILE A 114 -4.22 13.29 11.27
CA ILE A 114 -5.55 13.79 11.65
C ILE A 114 -5.54 14.65 12.93
N ILE A 115 -4.47 14.56 13.74
CA ILE A 115 -4.36 15.35 14.98
C ILE A 115 -3.86 16.75 14.65
N ASN A 116 -2.83 16.84 13.80
CA ASN A 116 -2.20 18.11 13.44
C ASN A 116 -2.67 18.71 12.11
N ASN A 117 -3.60 18.03 11.40
CA ASN A 117 -4.13 18.46 10.09
C ASN A 117 -3.04 18.68 9.03
N LYS A 118 -2.01 17.83 9.00
CA LYS A 118 -0.91 17.90 8.04
C LYS A 118 -0.80 16.62 7.22
N GLU A 119 -0.19 16.73 6.04
CA GLU A 119 0.29 15.55 5.32
C GLU A 119 1.52 14.98 6.02
N VAL A 120 1.65 13.65 5.96
CA VAL A 120 2.86 12.92 6.36
C VAL A 120 3.39 12.20 5.14
N VAL A 121 4.66 12.46 4.83
CA VAL A 121 5.34 11.91 3.66
C VAL A 121 6.46 11.01 4.17
N PHE A 122 6.23 9.71 4.11
CA PHE A 122 7.17 8.70 4.58
C PHE A 122 8.24 8.46 3.53
N THR A 123 9.48 8.80 3.84
CA THR A 123 10.66 8.54 2.99
C THR A 123 11.73 7.68 3.68
N GLU A 124 11.52 7.33 4.95
CA GLU A 124 12.41 6.51 5.76
C GLU A 124 11.61 5.62 6.73
N GLY A 125 12.26 4.61 7.32
CA GLY A 125 11.64 3.69 8.26
C GLY A 125 10.86 2.57 7.59
N SER A 126 10.07 1.80 8.37
CA SER A 126 9.42 0.57 7.89
C SER A 126 8.40 0.84 6.77
N VAL A 127 8.58 0.19 5.61
CA VAL A 127 7.63 0.24 4.48
C VAL A 127 6.24 -0.22 4.94
N TYR A 128 6.17 -1.24 5.80
CA TYR A 128 4.91 -1.75 6.32
C TYR A 128 4.18 -0.66 7.13
N ASN A 129 4.86 0.03 8.04
CA ASN A 129 4.25 1.08 8.86
C ASN A 129 3.79 2.26 8.00
N ALA A 130 4.62 2.70 7.06
CA ALA A 130 4.30 3.76 6.12
C ALA A 130 3.05 3.44 5.28
N VAL A 131 2.98 2.23 4.70
CA VAL A 131 1.79 1.77 3.98
C VAL A 131 0.59 1.69 4.92
N ARG A 132 0.76 1.10 6.11
CA ARG A 132 -0.31 0.90 7.11
C ARG A 132 -0.93 2.22 7.56
N ALA A 133 -0.13 3.27 7.71
CA ALA A 133 -0.59 4.63 7.95
C ALA A 133 -1.34 5.19 6.73
N SER A 134 -0.79 5.02 5.53
CA SER A 134 -1.37 5.51 4.26
C SER A 134 -2.73 4.87 3.90
N VAL A 135 -2.96 3.61 4.28
CA VAL A 135 -4.24 2.91 4.03
C VAL A 135 -5.24 3.01 5.19
N ALA A 136 -4.92 3.73 6.27
CA ALA A 136 -5.80 3.92 7.44
C ALA A 136 -6.92 4.94 7.14
N ILE A 137 -7.77 4.62 6.16
CA ILE A 137 -8.86 5.51 5.72
C ILE A 137 -9.79 5.79 6.92
N PRO A 138 -9.98 7.07 7.31
CA PRO A 138 -10.90 7.44 8.37
C PRO A 138 -12.28 6.82 8.16
N THR A 139 -12.92 6.39 9.25
CA THR A 139 -14.23 5.71 9.24
C THR A 139 -14.26 4.30 8.65
N VAL A 140 -13.19 3.85 7.97
CA VAL A 140 -13.09 2.47 7.44
C VAL A 140 -12.12 1.66 8.30
N PHE A 141 -10.92 2.17 8.56
CA PHE A 141 -9.91 1.50 9.37
C PHE A 141 -9.54 2.32 10.60
N THR A 142 -9.17 1.62 11.68
CA THR A 142 -8.65 2.29 12.88
C THR A 142 -7.36 3.04 12.54
N PRO A 143 -7.23 4.33 12.96
CA PRO A 143 -6.00 5.10 12.83
C PRO A 143 -4.80 4.40 13.46
N VAL A 144 -3.62 4.71 12.94
CA VAL A 144 -2.35 4.15 13.42
C VAL A 144 -1.64 5.24 14.20
N LYS A 145 -1.05 4.88 15.32
CA LYS A 145 -0.12 5.77 16.02
C LYS A 145 1.26 5.55 15.42
N THR A 146 1.85 6.60 14.86
CA THR A 146 3.24 6.64 14.43
C THR A 146 3.97 7.74 15.21
N ASP A 147 5.30 7.70 15.21
CA ASP A 147 6.14 8.67 15.93
C ASP A 147 6.54 9.89 15.07
N GLU A 148 6.06 9.98 13.81
CA GLU A 148 6.33 11.08 12.85
C GLU A 148 5.34 12.27 12.92
#